data_AF-A0A816XQC9-F1
#
_entry.id   AF-A0A816XQC9-F1
#
_cell.length_a   1.000
_cell.length_b   1.000
_cell.length_c   1.000
_cell.angle_alpha   90.00
_cell.angle_beta   90.00
_cell.angle_gamma   90.00
#
_symmetry.space_group_name_H-M   'P 1'
#
loop_
_entity.id
_entity.type
_entity.pdbx_description
1 polymer ?
#
loop_
_entity_poly.entity_id
_entity_poly.type
_entity_poly.pdbx_seq_one_letter_code
_entity_poly.pdbx_strand_id
1 'polypeptide(L)'
;MPTDTTSNYVFYRPSDYYNQLKKSLQLIQQYARDQSNYSHKNNKKYYDKNRSNPHYEINEKILIRIHGLRSKLDPQFTLTPKIFIQKTTSNILGSRSNE
;
A
#
# COMPACT_ATOMS: atom_id res chain seq x y z
N MET A 1 17.49 -10.48 -7.85
CA MET A 1 17.70 -11.86 -7.35
C MET A 1 19.14 -11.97 -6.96
N PRO A 2 19.50 -12.50 -5.77
CA PRO A 2 20.88 -12.83 -5.50
C PRO A 2 21.21 -13.97 -6.46
N THR A 3 21.80 -13.62 -7.59
CA THR A 3 22.41 -14.58 -8.50
C THR A 3 23.56 -15.21 -7.74
N ASP A 4 23.54 -16.54 -7.63
CA ASP A 4 24.63 -17.37 -7.16
C ASP A 4 25.89 -17.04 -7.98
N THR A 5 26.63 -16.01 -7.55
CA THR A 5 28.05 -15.91 -7.85
C THR A 5 28.67 -17.13 -7.21
N THR A 6 29.28 -17.99 -8.01
CA THR A 6 29.84 -19.31 -7.66
C THR A 6 30.61 -19.29 -6.34
N SER A 7 29.92 -19.42 -5.22
CA SER A 7 30.53 -19.61 -3.91
C SER A 7 30.53 -21.10 -3.68
N ASN A 8 31.67 -21.75 -3.91
CA ASN A 8 31.83 -23.15 -3.56
C ASN A 8 31.75 -23.26 -2.03
N TYR A 9 30.60 -23.72 -1.52
CA TYR A 9 30.43 -23.97 -0.10
C TYR A 9 31.22 -25.22 0.29
N VAL A 10 32.23 -25.05 1.14
CA VAL A 10 32.96 -26.17 1.75
C VAL A 10 32.42 -26.39 3.15
N PHE A 11 31.86 -27.57 3.42
CA PHE A 11 31.33 -27.95 4.72
C PHE A 11 32.27 -28.93 5.40
N TYR A 12 32.78 -28.55 6.58
CA TYR A 12 33.71 -29.40 7.34
C TYR A 12 32.98 -30.37 8.24
N ARG A 13 31.80 -30.00 8.76
CA ARG A 13 30.94 -30.88 9.56
C ARG A 13 29.58 -31.06 8.89
N PRO A 14 28.95 -32.24 9.02
CA PRO A 14 27.61 -32.48 8.47
C PRO A 14 26.54 -31.48 8.98
N SER A 15 26.69 -31.00 10.22
CA SER A 15 25.81 -29.99 10.82
C SER A 15 25.85 -28.62 10.13
N ASP A 16 26.99 -28.28 9.53
CA ASP A 16 27.23 -26.95 8.96
C ASP A 16 26.38 -26.74 7.71
N TYR A 17 26.20 -27.81 6.92
CA TYR A 17 25.30 -27.81 5.77
C TYR A 17 23.86 -27.50 6.18
N TYR A 18 23.35 -28.20 7.19
CA TYR A 18 21.99 -27.99 7.68
C TYR A 18 21.78 -26.56 8.21
N ASN A 19 22.75 -26.05 8.98
CA ASN A 19 22.70 -24.69 9.50
C ASN A 19 22.74 -23.63 8.38
N GLN A 20 23.55 -23.84 7.36
CA GLN A 20 23.62 -22.96 6.19
C GLN A 20 22.31 -22.98 5.41
N LEU A 21 21.75 -24.18 5.18
CA LEU A 21 20.45 -24.34 4.50
C LEU A 21 19.33 -23.64 5.28
N LYS A 22 19.31 -23.77 6.61
CA LYS A 22 18.32 -23.09 7.44
C LYS A 22 18.41 -21.57 7.31
N LYS A 23 19.62 -21.01 7.32
CA LYS A 23 19.85 -19.57 7.15
C LYS A 23 19.44 -19.09 5.75
N SER A 24 19.82 -19.82 4.70
CA SER A 24 19.46 -19.44 3.33
C SER A 24 17.96 -19.46 3.12
N LEU A 25 17.25 -20.47 3.64
CA LEU A 25 15.79 -20.53 3.58
C LEU A 25 15.13 -19.37 4.32
N GLN A 26 15.62 -19.00 5.50
CA GLN A 26 15.12 -17.83 6.24
C GLN A 26 15.29 -16.53 5.43
N LEU A 27 16.45 -16.34 4.80
CA LEU A 27 16.73 -15.18 3.97
C LEU A 27 15.80 -15.13 2.75
N ILE A 28 15.63 -16.26 2.06
CA ILE A 28 14.74 -16.38 0.90
C ILE A 28 13.29 -16.09 1.30
N GLN A 29 12.84 -16.62 2.43
CA GLN A 29 11.49 -16.37 2.95
C GLN A 29 11.28 -14.90 3.27
N GLN A 30 12.25 -14.24 3.90
CA GLN A 30 12.18 -12.82 4.20
C GLN A 30 12.10 -12.00 2.90
N TYR A 31 12.97 -12.28 1.94
CA TYR A 31 12.95 -11.63 0.63
C TYR A 31 11.60 -11.83 -0.09
N ALA A 32 11.04 -13.03 -0.05
CA ALA A 32 9.74 -13.32 -0.66
C ALA A 32 8.60 -12.50 -0.02
N ARG A 33 8.63 -12.36 1.32
CA ARG A 33 7.66 -11.51 2.05
C ARG A 33 7.80 -10.04 1.65
N ASP A 34 9.03 -9.53 1.62
CA ASP A 34 9.29 -8.14 1.26
C ASP A 34 8.87 -7.84 -0.18
N GLN A 35 9.17 -8.77 -1.11
CA GLN A 35 8.76 -8.66 -2.50
C GLN A 35 7.24 -8.69 -2.67
N SER A 36 6.53 -9.55 -1.93
CA SER A 36 5.07 -9.59 -1.93
C SER A 36 4.47 -8.27 -1.44
N ASN A 37 4.97 -7.74 -0.33
CA ASN A 37 4.54 -6.45 0.22
C ASN A 37 4.81 -5.30 -0.75
N TYR A 38 5.98 -5.28 -1.39
CA TYR A 38 6.33 -4.29 -2.40
C TYR A 38 5.40 -4.35 -3.61
N SER A 39 5.15 -5.56 -4.14
CA SER A 39 4.22 -5.79 -5.25
C SER A 39 2.80 -5.32 -4.89
N HIS A 40 2.32 -5.67 -3.70
CA HIS A 40 1.00 -5.27 -3.23
C HIS A 40 0.86 -3.73 -3.14
N LYS A 41 1.86 -3.05 -2.57
CA LYS A 41 1.88 -1.57 -2.48
C LYS A 41 1.87 -0.92 -3.85
N ASN A 42 2.66 -1.42 -4.79
CA ASN A 42 2.69 -0.89 -6.15
C ASN A 42 1.37 -1.13 -6.88
N ASN A 43 0.81 -2.33 -6.79
CA ASN A 43 -0.48 -2.66 -7.40
C ASN A 43 -1.60 -1.75 -6.86
N LYS A 44 -1.64 -1.51 -5.55
CA LYS A 44 -2.56 -0.53 -4.93
C LYS A 44 -2.36 0.85 -5.54
N LYS A 45 -1.12 1.35 -5.61
CA LYS A 45 -0.79 2.66 -6.19
C LYS A 45 -1.28 2.80 -7.64
N TYR A 46 -1.06 1.79 -8.48
CA TYR A 46 -1.54 1.82 -9.88
C TYR A 46 -3.05 1.76 -9.98
N TYR A 47 -3.69 0.91 -9.16
CA TYR A 47 -5.14 0.78 -9.12
C TYR A 47 -5.82 2.08 -8.65
N ASP A 48 -5.28 2.73 -7.62
CA ASP A 48 -5.85 3.95 -7.06
C ASP A 48 -5.61 5.20 -7.93
N LYS A 49 -4.60 5.19 -8.81
CA LYS A 49 -4.23 6.35 -9.66
C LYS A 49 -5.39 6.90 -10.50
N ASN A 50 -6.27 6.02 -11.01
CA ASN A 50 -7.37 6.41 -11.90
C ASN A 50 -8.75 6.18 -11.26
N ARG A 51 -8.81 5.94 -9.95
CA ARG A 51 -10.07 5.65 -9.27
C ARG A 51 -10.82 6.94 -8.99
N SER A 52 -12.12 6.98 -9.34
CA SER A 52 -12.98 8.13 -9.01
C SER A 52 -13.18 8.32 -7.50
N ASN A 53 -12.96 7.26 -6.71
CA ASN A 53 -13.02 7.25 -5.25
C ASN A 53 -11.79 6.52 -4.66
N PRO A 54 -10.65 7.20 -4.51
CA PRO A 54 -9.44 6.61 -3.92
C PRO A 54 -9.66 6.24 -2.45
N HIS A 55 -9.15 5.07 -2.03
CA HIS A 55 -9.22 4.65 -0.62
C HIS A 55 -8.00 5.20 0.12
N TYR A 56 -8.23 6.25 0.90
CA TYR A 56 -7.21 6.84 1.75
C TYR A 56 -6.96 6.01 3.02
N GLU A 57 -5.71 5.94 3.43
CA GLU A 57 -5.32 5.37 4.72
C GLU A 57 -5.56 6.38 5.85
N ILE A 58 -5.80 5.86 7.06
CA ILE A 58 -5.95 6.69 8.25
C ILE A 58 -4.63 7.45 8.47
N ASN A 59 -4.73 8.74 8.76
CA ASN A 59 -3.63 9.69 8.89
C ASN A 59 -2.98 10.18 7.59
N GLU A 60 -3.50 9.83 6.42
CA GLU A 60 -3.02 10.43 5.17
C GLU A 60 -3.42 11.90 5.08
N LYS A 61 -2.49 12.73 4.58
CA LYS A 61 -2.73 14.15 4.30
C LYS A 61 -3.36 14.29 2.93
N ILE A 62 -4.61 14.75 2.88
CA ILE A 62 -5.38 14.92 1.65
C ILE A 62 -5.79 16.37 1.44
N LEU A 63 -5.87 16.79 0.17
CA LEU A 63 -6.47 18.06 -0.22
C LEU A 63 -7.92 17.81 -0.61
N ILE A 64 -8.86 18.56 -0.04
CA ILE A 64 -10.28 18.41 -0.35
C ILE A 64 -10.65 19.42 -1.45
N ARG A 65 -11.40 18.97 -2.44
CA ARG A 65 -11.94 19.86 -3.48
C ARG A 65 -12.96 20.81 -2.84
N ILE A 66 -12.80 22.11 -3.07
CA ILE A 66 -13.73 23.14 -2.61
C ILE A 66 -14.87 23.22 -3.64
N HIS A 67 -16.08 22.85 -3.24
CA HIS A 67 -17.27 22.99 -4.08
C HIS A 67 -17.91 24.37 -3.84
N GLY A 68 -17.72 25.31 -4.77
CA GLY A 68 -18.30 26.66 -4.73
C GLY A 68 -19.40 26.88 -5.78
N LEU A 69 -20.20 27.94 -5.61
CA LEU A 69 -21.16 28.41 -6.62
C LEU A 69 -20.40 28.89 -7.87
N ARG A 70 -20.31 28.03 -8.90
CA ARG A 70 -20.08 28.44 -10.31
C ARG A 70 -18.69 29.03 -10.67
N SER A 71 -17.60 28.34 -10.34
CA SER A 71 -16.37 28.50 -11.15
C SER A 71 -16.37 27.47 -12.28
N LYS A 72 -16.45 27.91 -13.53
CA LYS A 72 -16.19 27.08 -14.72
C LYS A 72 -14.69 26.79 -14.92
N LEU A 73 -13.84 27.46 -14.16
CA LEU A 73 -12.39 27.29 -14.17
C LEU A 73 -11.96 26.27 -13.12
N ASP A 74 -10.79 25.69 -13.35
CA ASP A 74 -10.19 24.50 -12.73
C ASP A 74 -10.58 24.19 -11.28
N PRO A 75 -10.68 22.89 -10.92
CA PRO A 75 -11.04 22.49 -9.57
C PRO A 75 -10.10 23.12 -8.52
N GLN A 76 -10.68 23.93 -7.63
CA GLN A 76 -9.95 24.50 -6.50
C GLN A 76 -9.86 23.48 -5.35
N PHE A 77 -8.69 23.37 -4.73
CA PHE A 77 -8.43 22.50 -3.60
C PHE A 77 -8.10 23.33 -2.34
N THR A 78 -8.30 22.74 -1.16
CA THR A 78 -7.93 23.38 0.12
C THR A 78 -6.43 23.71 0.15
N LEU A 79 -6.07 24.92 0.60
CA LEU A 79 -4.66 25.34 0.72
C LEU A 79 -3.88 24.50 1.75
N THR A 80 -4.54 24.11 2.83
CA THR A 80 -3.95 23.32 3.91
C THR A 80 -4.40 21.86 3.81
N PRO A 81 -3.47 20.89 3.82
CA PRO A 81 -3.82 19.47 3.82
C PRO A 81 -4.55 19.08 5.09
N LYS A 82 -5.65 18.34 4.94
CA LYS A 82 -6.41 17.76 6.05
C LYS A 82 -6.00 16.32 6.27
N ILE A 83 -6.04 15.87 7.52
CA ILE A 83 -5.73 14.48 7.87
C ILE A 83 -6.99 13.65 7.70
N PHE A 84 -6.89 12.50 7.02
CA PHE A 84 -7.99 11.55 6.89
C PHE A 84 -8.15 10.76 8.20
N ILE A 85 -9.18 11.07 8.99
CA ILE A 85 -9.31 10.57 10.38
C ILE A 85 -10.19 9.30 10.46
N GLN A 86 -11.15 9.08 9.54
CA GLN A 86 -12.00 7.89 9.61
C GLN A 86 -12.73 7.57 8.30
N LYS A 87 -12.88 6.27 8.01
CA LYS A 87 -13.73 5.74 6.95
C LYS A 87 -15.21 5.85 7.40
N THR A 88 -15.87 6.97 7.14
CA THR A 88 -17.31 7.08 7.38
C THR A 88 -18.05 6.22 6.35
N THR A 89 -18.47 5.03 6.73
CA THR A 89 -19.60 4.33 6.10
C THR A 89 -20.86 5.15 6.39
N SER A 90 -21.10 6.20 5.62
CA SER A 90 -22.40 6.87 5.62
C SER A 90 -23.38 5.99 4.86
N ASN A 91 -24.00 5.03 5.56
CA ASN A 91 -25.32 4.54 5.20
C ASN A 91 -26.25 5.75 5.30
N ILE A 92 -26.45 6.46 4.19
CA ILE A 92 -27.53 7.44 4.09
C ILE A 92 -28.81 6.61 4.01
N LEU A 93 -29.41 6.40 5.18
CA LEU A 93 -30.84 6.17 5.31
C LEU A 93 -31.53 7.26 4.47
N GLY A 94 -32.08 6.86 3.33
CA GLY A 94 -33.09 7.66 2.64
C GLY A 94 -34.31 7.73 3.56
N SER A 95 -34.43 8.84 4.27
CA SER A 95 -35.68 9.29 4.87
C SER A 95 -36.76 9.30 3.79
N ARG A 96 -37.60 8.26 3.77
CA ARG A 96 -38.92 8.35 3.13
C ARG A 96 -39.68 9.43 3.89
N SER A 97 -39.77 10.61 3.29
CA SER A 97 -40.73 11.63 3.66
C SER A 97 -42.13 11.04 3.56
N ASN A 98 -42.86 11.10 4.67
CA ASN A 98 -44.31 11.00 4.65
C ASN A 98 -44.85 12.19 3.84
N GLU A 99 -45.61 11.89 2.80
CA GLU A 99 -46.78 12.63 2.31
C GLU A 99 -47.63 11.69 1.46
#